data_AF-A0A9E1F3P8-F1
#
_entry.id   AF-A0A9E1F3P8-F1
#
_cell.length_a   1.000
_cell.length_b   1.000
_cell.length_c   1.000
_cell.angle_alpha   90.00
_cell.angle_beta   90.00
_cell.angle_gamma   90.00
#
_symmetry.space_group_name_H-M   'P 1'
#
loop_
_entity.id
_entity.type
_entity.pdbx_description
1 polymer ?
#
loop_
_entity_poly.entity_id
_entity_poly.type
_entity_poly.pdbx_seq_one_letter_code
_entity_poly.pdbx_strand_id
1 'polypeptide(L)'
;MAKNNLIGGSIWDEYSKVVQDRMNNPKFMGELTEEDAKKANAKLIIADFGAESCGDAVRLYWLVDEKTDKIIDAKFKSFGCGTAIASSDTMAELCIGKTVDEAVKIT
;
A
#
# COMPACT_ATOMS: atom_id res chain seq x y z
N MET A 1 -3.10 -39.52 6.24
CA MET A 1 -3.29 -38.75 4.98
C MET A 1 -2.51 -37.44 5.04
N ALA A 2 -1.17 -37.47 5.06
CA ALA A 2 -0.38 -36.25 5.35
C ALA A 2 0.89 -36.06 4.48
N LYS A 3 1.07 -36.83 3.38
CA LYS A 3 2.29 -36.77 2.56
C LYS A 3 2.08 -36.31 1.11
N ASN A 4 0.84 -36.14 0.64
CA ASN A 4 0.57 -35.72 -0.74
C ASN A 4 0.35 -34.21 -0.91
N ASN A 5 0.38 -33.41 0.16
CA ASN A 5 0.21 -31.96 0.07
C ASN A 5 1.53 -31.17 0.08
N LEU A 6 2.68 -31.87 0.08
CA LEU A 6 4.01 -31.24 0.18
C LEU A 6 4.65 -30.97 -1.20
N ILE A 7 4.06 -31.46 -2.29
CA ILE A 7 4.57 -31.30 -3.65
C ILE A 7 3.36 -31.23 -4.60
N GLY A 8 2.66 -30.11 -4.69
CA GLY A 8 1.44 -30.08 -5.52
C GLY A 8 0.70 -28.75 -5.69
N GLY A 9 1.25 -27.66 -5.18
CA GLY A 9 0.75 -26.31 -5.42
C GLY A 9 1.86 -25.35 -5.04
N SER A 10 2.04 -24.29 -5.82
CA SER A 10 2.89 -23.20 -5.38
C SER A 10 2.25 -22.60 -4.12
N ILE A 11 3.03 -22.13 -3.14
CA ILE A 11 2.48 -21.44 -1.96
C ILE A 11 1.59 -20.25 -2.35
N TRP A 12 1.77 -19.75 -3.58
CA TRP A 12 0.98 -18.72 -4.21
C TRP A 12 -0.45 -19.15 -4.56
N ASP A 13 -0.71 -20.45 -4.78
CA ASP A 13 -2.04 -20.98 -5.15
C ASP A 13 -3.08 -20.87 -4.01
N GLU A 14 -2.63 -20.63 -2.78
CA GLU A 14 -3.50 -20.34 -1.62
C GLU A 14 -3.99 -18.87 -1.61
N TYR A 15 -3.34 -17.97 -2.34
CA TYR A 15 -3.76 -16.57 -2.45
C TYR A 15 -4.73 -16.37 -3.62
N SER A 16 -5.72 -15.49 -3.44
CA SER A 16 -6.59 -15.09 -4.55
C SER A 16 -5.76 -14.48 -5.70
N LYS A 17 -6.22 -14.65 -6.94
CA LYS A 17 -5.56 -14.06 -8.12
C LYS A 17 -5.35 -12.56 -7.98
N VAL A 18 -6.31 -11.86 -7.35
CA VAL A 18 -6.22 -10.42 -7.08
C VAL A 18 -5.05 -10.10 -6.16
N VAL A 19 -4.85 -10.89 -5.11
CA VAL A 19 -3.70 -10.70 -4.21
C VAL A 19 -2.41 -10.98 -4.96
N GLN A 20 -2.30 -12.09 -5.69
CA GLN A 20 -1.10 -12.40 -6.48
C GLN A 20 -0.76 -11.29 -7.49
N ASP A 21 -1.76 -10.74 -8.17
CA ASP A 21 -1.56 -9.64 -9.13
C ASP A 21 -1.06 -8.37 -8.43
N ARG A 22 -1.62 -8.03 -7.26
CA ARG A 22 -1.18 -6.87 -6.45
C ARG A 22 0.23 -7.06 -5.89
N MET A 23 0.63 -8.30 -5.60
CA MET A 23 2.00 -8.63 -5.17
C MET A 23 3.00 -8.44 -6.30
N ASN A 24 2.67 -8.95 -7.49
CA ASN A 24 3.57 -8.98 -8.64
C ASN A 24 3.62 -7.66 -9.41
N ASN A 25 2.50 -6.92 -9.44
CA ASN A 25 2.35 -5.66 -10.15
C ASN A 25 1.54 -4.64 -9.34
N PRO A 26 2.10 -4.11 -8.23
CA PRO A 26 1.46 -3.08 -7.44
C PRO A 26 1.29 -1.80 -8.27
N LYS A 27 0.10 -1.21 -8.27
CA LYS A 27 -0.25 -0.03 -9.06
C LYS A 27 0.18 1.28 -8.40
N PHE A 28 0.19 1.31 -7.07
CA PHE A 28 0.44 2.48 -6.26
C PHE A 28 1.85 2.49 -5.66
N MET A 29 2.72 1.58 -6.12
CA MET A 29 4.11 1.57 -5.68
C MET A 29 4.87 2.76 -6.27
N GLY A 30 5.60 3.47 -5.43
CA GLY A 30 6.39 4.63 -5.82
C GLY A 30 6.56 5.64 -4.69
N GLU A 31 7.08 6.80 -5.05
CA GLU A 31 7.28 7.93 -4.15
C GLU A 31 6.64 9.18 -4.75
N LEU A 32 6.23 10.10 -3.87
CA LEU A 32 5.73 11.41 -4.24
C LEU A 32 6.70 12.46 -3.69
N THR A 33 6.97 13.48 -4.50
CA THR A 33 7.88 14.56 -4.14
C THR A 33 7.12 15.83 -3.78
N GLU A 34 7.82 16.78 -3.13
CA GLU A 34 7.24 18.10 -2.88
C GLU A 34 6.85 18.84 -4.17
N GLU A 35 7.50 18.55 -5.29
CA GLU A 35 7.14 19.13 -6.58
C GLU A 35 5.77 18.65 -7.05
N ASP A 36 5.46 17.36 -6.84
CA ASP A 36 4.17 16.77 -7.21
C ASP A 36 3.05 17.35 -6.35
N ALA A 37 3.31 17.53 -5.06
CA ALA A 37 2.41 18.21 -4.14
C ALA A 37 2.11 19.65 -4.58
N LYS A 38 3.15 20.41 -4.96
CA LYS A 38 2.99 21.77 -5.49
C LYS A 38 2.18 21.80 -6.78
N LYS A 39 2.44 20.88 -7.72
CA LYS A 39 1.68 20.77 -8.99
C LYS A 39 0.20 20.47 -8.74
N ALA A 40 -0.08 19.61 -7.76
CA ALA A 40 -1.43 19.23 -7.39
C ALA A 40 -2.11 20.23 -6.42
N ASN A 41 -1.40 21.30 -6.02
CA ASN A 41 -1.83 22.24 -4.99
C ASN A 41 -2.32 21.53 -3.71
N ALA A 42 -1.58 20.51 -3.30
CA ALA A 42 -1.87 19.64 -2.16
C ALA A 42 -0.68 19.57 -1.22
N LYS A 43 -0.93 19.09 -0.01
CA LYS A 43 0.08 18.86 1.01
C LYS A 43 0.60 17.43 0.94
N LEU A 44 1.93 17.30 0.85
CA LEU A 44 2.60 16.00 0.95
C LEU A 44 2.66 15.56 2.41
N ILE A 45 2.13 14.36 2.69
CA ILE A 45 2.24 13.68 3.96
C ILE A 45 3.07 12.42 3.73
N ILE A 46 4.15 12.28 4.50
CA ILE A 46 5.01 11.10 4.47
C ILE A 46 4.90 10.42 5.83
N ALA A 47 4.59 9.13 5.83
CA ALA A 47 4.48 8.35 7.05
C ALA A 47 5.31 7.08 6.93
N ASP A 48 6.22 6.88 7.89
CA ASP A 48 7.06 5.71 7.97
C ASP A 48 6.54 4.77 9.04
N PHE A 49 6.21 3.56 8.64
CA PHE A 49 5.75 2.49 9.52
C PHE A 49 6.59 1.24 9.30
N GLY A 50 7.25 0.77 10.35
CA GLY A 50 8.10 -0.41 10.25
C GLY A 50 8.90 -0.59 11.53
N ALA A 51 9.24 -1.82 11.82
CA ALA A 51 10.13 -2.16 12.91
C ALA A 51 11.31 -2.93 12.33
N GLU A 52 12.52 -2.45 12.61
CA GLU A 52 13.78 -3.08 12.17
C GLU A 52 13.86 -4.56 12.61
N SER A 53 13.17 -4.92 13.69
CA SER A 53 13.07 -6.28 14.23
C SER A 53 12.20 -7.24 13.42
N CYS A 54 11.27 -6.75 12.59
CA CYS A 54 10.34 -7.58 11.82
C CYS A 54 10.77 -7.77 10.36
N GLY A 55 11.74 -7.01 9.87
CA GLY A 55 12.21 -7.06 8.48
C GLY A 55 11.25 -6.47 7.44
N ASP A 56 10.08 -6.00 7.87
CA ASP A 56 9.08 -5.33 7.05
C ASP A 56 9.01 -3.83 7.40
N ALA A 57 9.17 -2.96 6.40
CA ALA A 57 9.07 -1.52 6.52
C ALA A 57 8.28 -0.94 5.34
N VAL A 58 7.32 -0.05 5.63
CA VAL A 58 6.52 0.65 4.64
C VAL A 58 6.61 2.16 4.85
N ARG A 59 6.86 2.87 3.77
CA ARG A 59 6.78 4.33 3.69
C ARG A 59 5.58 4.69 2.82
N LEU A 60 4.66 5.45 3.39
CA LEU A 60 3.45 5.93 2.73
C LEU A 60 3.63 7.39 2.34
N TYR A 61 3.11 7.74 1.17
CA TYR A 61 3.12 9.09 0.62
C TYR A 61 1.69 9.45 0.22
N TRP A 62 1.09 10.44 0.87
CA TRP A 62 -0.23 10.95 0.51
C TRP A 62 -0.13 12.40 0.06
N LEU A 63 -0.89 12.73 -0.97
CA LEU A 63 -1.20 14.12 -1.31
C LEU A 63 -2.60 14.43 -0.78
N VAL A 64 -2.70 15.42 0.10
CA VAL A 64 -3.95 15.81 0.75
C VAL A 64 -4.32 17.23 0.35
N ASP A 65 -5.53 17.44 -0.13
CA ASP A 65 -6.08 18.76 -0.37
C ASP A 65 -6.44 19.43 0.97
N GLU A 66 -5.73 20.49 1.34
CA GLU A 66 -5.94 21.20 2.62
C GLU A 66 -7.32 21.87 2.74
N LYS A 67 -8.04 22.09 1.63
CA LYS A 67 -9.37 22.71 1.67
C LYS A 67 -10.47 21.71 1.95
N THR A 68 -10.33 20.49 1.43
CA THR A 68 -11.36 19.46 1.50
C THR A 68 -10.98 18.31 2.43
N ASP A 69 -9.74 18.30 2.90
CA ASP A 69 -9.10 17.24 3.69
C ASP A 69 -9.15 15.87 2.99
N LYS A 70 -9.23 15.87 1.65
CA LYS A 70 -9.31 14.67 0.82
C LYS A 70 -7.94 14.24 0.34
N ILE A 71 -7.71 12.93 0.36
CA ILE A 71 -6.53 12.30 -0.22
C ILE A 71 -6.73 12.25 -1.74
N ILE A 72 -5.93 13.03 -2.47
CA ILE A 72 -6.02 13.12 -3.93
C ILE A 72 -5.17 12.05 -4.63
N ASP A 73 -4.07 11.66 -4.01
CA ASP A 73 -3.17 10.61 -4.49
C ASP A 73 -2.50 9.93 -3.30
N ALA A 74 -2.24 8.63 -3.43
CA ALA A 74 -1.60 7.81 -2.43
C ALA A 74 -0.63 6.86 -3.10
N LYS A 75 0.64 6.92 -2.67
CA LYS A 75 1.69 5.98 -3.08
C LYS A 75 2.38 5.37 -1.89
N PHE A 76 3.04 4.25 -2.11
CA PHE A 76 3.80 3.60 -1.05
C PHE A 76 5.10 2.99 -1.57
N LYS A 77 6.04 2.82 -0.65
CA LYS A 77 7.28 2.08 -0.84
C LYS A 77 7.38 1.09 0.29
N SER A 78 7.34 -0.20 -0.03
CA SER A 78 7.42 -1.28 0.95
C SER A 78 8.69 -2.09 0.72
N PHE A 79 9.35 -2.43 1.81
CA PHE A 79 10.43 -3.40 1.88
C PHE A 79 9.93 -4.53 2.78
N GLY A 80 9.81 -5.74 2.24
CA GLY A 80 9.28 -6.84 3.02
C GLY A 80 8.62 -7.94 2.20
N CYS A 81 7.81 -8.74 2.90
CA CYS A 81 6.99 -9.80 2.34
C CYS A 81 6.05 -9.30 1.21
N GLY A 82 5.84 -10.11 0.17
CA GLY A 82 4.90 -9.78 -0.90
C GLY A 82 3.47 -9.52 -0.40
N THR A 83 3.05 -10.12 0.72
CA THR A 83 1.72 -9.86 1.29
C THR A 83 1.59 -8.44 1.83
N ALA A 84 2.68 -7.89 2.38
CA ALA A 84 2.73 -6.49 2.82
C ALA A 84 2.59 -5.54 1.63
N ILE A 85 3.18 -5.89 0.48
CA ILE A 85 3.05 -5.12 -0.77
C ILE A 85 1.59 -5.11 -1.24
N ALA A 86 0.95 -6.27 -1.34
CA ALA A 86 -0.44 -6.35 -1.79
C ALA A 86 -1.43 -5.65 -0.84
N SER A 87 -1.21 -5.76 0.47
CA SER A 87 -2.01 -5.06 1.47
C SER A 87 -1.84 -3.54 1.34
N SER A 88 -0.60 -3.06 1.18
CA SER A 88 -0.30 -1.64 1.05
C SER A 88 -0.86 -1.05 -0.25
N ASP A 89 -0.80 -1.80 -1.35
CA ASP A 89 -1.37 -1.40 -2.64
C ASP A 89 -2.90 -1.24 -2.57
N THR A 90 -3.56 -2.18 -1.90
CA THR A 90 -5.01 -2.14 -1.69
C THR A 90 -5.38 -0.98 -0.75
N MET A 91 -4.62 -0.76 0.31
CA MET A 91 -4.84 0.37 1.22
C MET A 91 -4.70 1.71 0.48
N ALA A 92 -3.66 1.90 -0.33
CA ALA A 92 -3.47 3.11 -1.12
C ALA A 92 -4.67 3.37 -2.05
N GLU A 93 -5.15 2.34 -2.75
CA GLU A 93 -6.34 2.44 -3.61
C GLU A 93 -7.59 2.87 -2.85
N LEU A 94 -7.81 2.31 -1.66
CA LEU A 94 -8.99 2.59 -0.84
C LEU A 94 -8.97 3.99 -0.22
N CYS A 95 -7.79 4.53 0.09
CA CYS A 95 -7.63 5.86 0.66
C CYS A 95 -7.88 6.98 -0.35
N ILE A 96 -7.58 6.76 -1.63
CA ILE A 96 -7.74 7.79 -2.67
C ILE A 96 -9.22 8.20 -2.78
N GLY A 97 -9.48 9.51 -2.73
CA GLY A 97 -10.81 10.10 -2.81
C GLY A 97 -11.57 10.18 -1.49
N LYS A 98 -11.04 9.59 -0.40
CA LYS A 98 -11.58 9.71 0.95
C LYS A 98 -10.97 10.87 1.70
N THR A 99 -11.66 11.34 2.74
CA THR A 99 -11.08 12.25 3.73
C THR A 99 -10.08 11.52 4.63
N VAL A 100 -9.18 12.24 5.28
CA VAL A 100 -8.22 11.65 6.23
C VAL A 100 -8.95 10.89 7.35
N ASP A 101 -10.04 11.46 7.89
CA ASP A 101 -10.88 10.81 8.91
C ASP A 101 -11.53 9.50 8.43
N GLU A 102 -11.96 9.44 7.17
CA GLU A 102 -12.51 8.23 6.57
C GLU A 102 -11.42 7.19 6.31
N ALA A 103 -10.23 7.62 5.91
CA ALA A 103 -9.09 6.74 5.66
C ALA A 103 -8.61 6.05 6.94
N VAL A 104 -8.62 6.75 8.08
CA VAL A 104 -8.27 6.17 9.40
C VAL A 104 -9.21 5.02 9.79
N LYS A 105 -10.46 5.04 9.32
CA LYS A 105 -11.47 4.00 9.62
C LYS A 105 -11.38 2.76 8.75
N ILE A 106 -10.42 2.67 7.83
CA ILE A 106 -10.24 1.50 6.93
C ILE A 106 -9.62 0.30 7.67
N THR A 107 -9.38 0.42 8.98
CA THR A 107 -8.79 -0.61 9.85
C THR A 107 -9.84 -1.35 10.67
#